data_AF-A0A512BQ27-F1
#
_entry.id   AF-A0A512BQ27-F1
#
_cell.length_a   1.000
_cell.length_b   1.000
_cell.length_c   1.000
_cell.angle_alpha   90.00
_cell.angle_beta   90.00
_cell.angle_gamma   90.00
#
_symmetry.space_group_name_H-M   'P 1'
#
loop_
_entity.id
_entity.type
_entity.pdbx_description
1 polymer ?
#
loop_
_entity_poly.entity_id
_entity_poly.type
_entity_poly.pdbx_seq_one_letter_code
_entity_poly.pdbx_strand_id
1 'polypeptide(L)'
;MSKQVEWTIKGGIIGGLFGVGMHLLFRMLLSILGIFFAYWYITIPLVAYFYVANKISYWWNNEAERDAIYETFQPDRVILSGIRPVMTTGGIRFIEFDINNNANARVYRVSATCMYEPEELEDEEYKSARVYTEHAYAEHVKPGETKRVRLPLQPDSYLWRAKSENLKGLRCEPRFDYEVSDLFQGDMKKWRLDSQVDVILNHVITPRKNWGNRHFVEVQGHLTNNSKVTIGTVNVLCDVTNDAGFTDSHAKHYNKLNLKPGETMRFDGRVTEVTYKPVATLCRVNGVHTTD
;
A
#
# COMPACT_ATOMS: atom_id res chain seq x y z
N MET A 1 -19.23 -97.71 18.77
CA MET A 1 -19.41 -96.44 18.03
C MET A 1 -18.24 -96.30 17.05
N SER A 2 -18.51 -96.08 15.75
CA SER A 2 -17.44 -95.98 14.74
C SER A 2 -16.70 -94.65 14.91
N LYS A 3 -15.37 -94.65 14.75
CA LYS A 3 -14.51 -93.44 14.84
C LYS A 3 -15.06 -92.30 13.98
N GLN A 4 -15.71 -92.62 12.87
CA GLN A 4 -16.31 -91.65 11.95
C GLN A 4 -17.37 -90.75 12.62
N VAL A 5 -18.20 -91.29 13.53
CA VAL A 5 -19.22 -90.51 14.25
C VAL A 5 -18.59 -89.53 15.25
N GLU A 6 -17.51 -89.94 15.91
CA GLU A 6 -16.79 -89.10 16.88
C GLU A 6 -16.09 -87.91 16.20
N TRP A 7 -15.52 -88.11 15.01
CA TRP A 7 -14.92 -87.05 14.20
C TRP A 7 -15.94 -86.05 13.70
N THR A 8 -17.14 -86.49 13.28
CA THR A 8 -18.21 -85.60 12.82
C THR A 8 -18.76 -84.73 13.96
N ILE A 9 -18.92 -85.30 15.16
CA ILE A 9 -19.39 -84.56 16.34
C ILE A 9 -18.32 -83.55 16.81
N LYS A 10 -17.05 -83.98 16.91
CA LYS A 10 -15.95 -83.07 17.27
C LYS A 10 -15.74 -81.96 16.23
N GLY A 11 -15.81 -82.30 14.94
CA GLY A 11 -15.73 -81.34 13.84
C GLY A 11 -16.90 -80.34 13.84
N GLY A 12 -18.12 -80.80 14.15
CA GLY A 12 -19.30 -79.95 14.28
C GLY A 12 -19.20 -78.98 15.46
N ILE A 13 -18.69 -79.43 16.61
CA ILE A 13 -18.47 -78.57 17.79
C ILE A 13 -17.36 -77.54 17.53
N ILE A 14 -16.24 -77.94 16.90
CA ILE A 14 -15.15 -77.03 16.57
C ILE A 14 -15.60 -76.00 15.51
N GLY A 15 -16.33 -76.44 14.47
CA GLY A 15 -16.90 -75.54 13.46
C GLY A 15 -17.92 -74.56 14.06
N GLY A 16 -18.76 -75.03 14.99
CA GLY A 16 -19.70 -74.18 15.74
C GLY A 16 -19.00 -73.15 16.63
N LEU A 17 -17.97 -73.56 17.38
CA LEU A 17 -17.17 -72.66 18.22
C LEU A 17 -16.39 -71.64 17.39
N PHE A 18 -15.85 -72.04 16.24
CA PHE A 18 -15.17 -71.13 15.32
C PHE A 18 -16.15 -70.11 14.72
N GLY A 19 -17.34 -70.55 14.30
CA GLY A 19 -18.39 -69.66 13.79
C GLY A 19 -18.85 -68.63 14.83
N VAL A 20 -19.08 -69.06 16.07
CA VAL A 20 -19.44 -68.15 17.18
C VAL A 20 -18.30 -67.19 17.51
N GLY A 21 -17.07 -67.68 17.55
CA GLY A 21 -15.87 -66.86 17.78
C GLY A 21 -15.71 -65.78 16.71
N MET A 22 -15.84 -66.14 15.45
CA MET A 22 -15.79 -65.19 14.32
C MET A 22 -16.94 -64.17 14.38
N HIS A 23 -18.16 -64.60 14.71
CA HIS A 23 -19.30 -63.69 14.82
C HIS A 23 -19.14 -62.64 15.93
N LEU A 24 -18.59 -63.05 17.09
CA LEU A 24 -18.28 -62.12 18.19
C LEU A 24 -17.18 -61.13 17.81
N LEU A 25 -16.14 -61.59 17.09
CA LEU A 25 -15.06 -60.74 16.59
C LEU A 25 -15.58 -59.67 15.62
N PHE A 26 -16.42 -60.07 14.66
CA PHE A 26 -17.05 -59.13 13.72
C PHE A 26 -17.94 -58.12 14.43
N ARG A 27 -18.74 -58.54 15.41
CA ARG A 27 -19.55 -57.61 16.22
C ARG A 27 -18.69 -56.61 16.96
N MET A 28 -17.61 -57.05 17.60
CA MET A 28 -16.69 -56.17 18.32
C MET A 28 -16.05 -55.14 17.36
N LEU A 29 -15.56 -55.58 16.21
CA LEU A 29 -14.96 -54.70 15.20
C LEU A 29 -15.95 -53.66 14.68
N LEU A 30 -17.19 -54.05 14.40
CA LEU A 30 -18.24 -53.13 13.97
C LEU A 30 -18.63 -52.13 15.07
N SER A 31 -18.68 -52.57 16.34
CA SER A 31 -18.93 -51.68 17.47
C SER A 31 -17.80 -50.65 17.66
N ILE A 32 -16.54 -51.07 17.55
CA ILE A 32 -15.38 -50.17 17.61
C ILE A 32 -15.43 -49.17 16.45
N LEU A 33 -15.74 -49.64 15.24
CA LEU A 33 -15.88 -48.79 14.06
C LEU A 33 -17.01 -47.75 14.24
N GLY A 34 -18.14 -48.16 14.81
CA GLY A 34 -19.26 -47.27 15.12
C GLY A 34 -18.89 -46.19 16.15
N ILE A 35 -18.15 -46.55 17.21
CA ILE A 35 -17.65 -45.59 18.21
C ILE A 35 -16.66 -44.62 17.57
N PHE A 36 -15.76 -45.13 16.72
CA PHE A 36 -14.81 -44.30 15.98
C PHE A 36 -15.56 -43.29 15.10
N PHE A 37 -16.51 -43.73 14.28
CA PHE A 37 -17.30 -42.82 13.45
C PHE A 37 -18.10 -41.80 14.27
N ALA A 38 -18.69 -42.20 15.40
CA ALA A 38 -19.40 -41.28 16.29
C ALA A 38 -18.46 -40.21 16.89
N TYR A 39 -17.26 -40.62 17.30
CA TYR A 39 -16.23 -39.70 17.79
C TYR A 39 -15.79 -38.70 16.71
N TRP A 40 -15.52 -39.17 15.48
CA TRP A 40 -15.15 -38.30 14.35
C TRP A 40 -16.29 -37.39 13.90
N TYR A 41 -17.53 -37.87 13.94
CA TYR A 41 -18.71 -37.08 13.61
C TYR A 41 -18.90 -35.88 14.54
N ILE A 42 -18.47 -35.98 15.80
CA ILE A 42 -18.52 -34.86 16.75
C ILE A 42 -17.26 -34.02 16.67
N THR A 43 -16.09 -34.63 16.60
CA THR A 43 -14.81 -33.92 16.68
C THR A 43 -14.48 -33.11 15.42
N ILE A 44 -14.78 -33.62 14.22
CA ILE A 44 -14.49 -32.89 12.97
C ILE A 44 -15.27 -31.56 12.92
N PRO A 45 -16.60 -31.53 13.14
CA PRO A 45 -17.34 -30.27 13.17
C PRO A 45 -16.86 -29.33 14.27
N LEU A 46 -16.47 -29.86 15.44
CA LEU A 46 -15.96 -29.04 16.54
C LEU A 46 -14.64 -28.36 16.18
N VAL A 47 -13.69 -29.11 15.61
CA VAL A 47 -12.40 -28.57 15.15
C VAL A 47 -12.61 -27.57 14.02
N ALA A 48 -13.49 -27.87 13.06
CA ALA A 48 -13.85 -26.96 11.98
C ALA A 48 -14.48 -25.67 12.53
N TYR A 49 -15.38 -25.78 13.50
CA TYR A 49 -16.00 -24.63 14.17
C TYR A 49 -14.95 -23.77 14.87
N PHE A 50 -14.07 -24.34 15.70
CA PHE A 50 -13.00 -23.59 16.35
C PHE A 50 -12.03 -22.96 15.36
N TYR A 51 -11.71 -23.65 14.27
CA TYR A 51 -10.86 -23.10 13.21
C TYR A 51 -11.51 -21.91 12.51
N VAL A 52 -12.78 -22.02 12.13
CA VAL A 52 -13.54 -20.95 11.48
C VAL A 52 -13.77 -19.78 12.46
N ALA A 53 -14.16 -20.06 13.70
CA ALA A 53 -14.34 -19.04 14.72
C ALA A 53 -13.04 -18.28 15.00
N ASN A 54 -11.90 -18.98 15.13
CA ASN A 54 -10.60 -18.34 15.29
C ASN A 54 -10.23 -17.49 14.06
N LYS A 55 -10.48 -17.99 12.84
CA LYS A 55 -10.28 -17.22 11.59
C LYS A 55 -11.14 -15.94 11.56
N ILE A 56 -12.42 -16.03 11.95
CA ILE A 56 -13.35 -14.90 11.96
C ILE A 56 -12.96 -13.90 13.04
N SER A 57 -12.69 -14.35 14.27
CA SER A 57 -12.25 -13.48 15.37
C SER A 57 -10.92 -12.82 15.08
N TYR A 58 -9.98 -13.55 14.47
CA TYR A 58 -8.72 -12.99 13.99
C TYR A 58 -9.00 -11.88 12.98
N TRP A 59 -9.85 -12.11 11.98
CA TRP A 59 -10.19 -11.12 10.96
C TRP A 59 -10.93 -9.90 11.54
N TRP A 60 -11.85 -10.08 12.48
CA TRP A 60 -12.61 -9.01 13.13
C TRP A 60 -11.76 -8.14 14.06
N ASN A 61 -10.97 -8.75 14.95
CA ASN A 61 -10.07 -8.00 15.83
C ASN A 61 -9.07 -7.20 15.01
N ASN A 62 -8.60 -7.82 13.94
CA ASN A 62 -7.77 -7.16 12.98
C ASN A 62 -8.52 -5.94 12.39
N GLU A 63 -9.71 -6.09 11.81
CA GLU A 63 -10.39 -4.97 11.18
C GLU A 63 -10.65 -3.80 12.16
N ALA A 64 -11.00 -4.11 13.40
CA ALA A 64 -11.14 -3.12 14.47
C ALA A 64 -9.82 -2.37 14.78
N GLU A 65 -8.67 -3.07 14.81
CA GLU A 65 -7.36 -2.44 14.99
C GLU A 65 -6.99 -1.52 13.82
N ARG A 66 -7.28 -1.94 12.57
CA ARG A 66 -7.07 -1.12 11.37
C ARG A 66 -7.87 0.17 11.45
N ASP A 67 -9.15 0.05 11.76
CA ASP A 67 -10.07 1.18 11.81
C ASP A 67 -9.68 2.14 12.94
N ALA A 68 -9.22 1.62 14.10
CA ALA A 68 -8.67 2.43 15.18
C ALA A 68 -7.43 3.25 14.75
N ILE A 69 -6.52 2.71 13.93
CA ILE A 69 -5.40 3.51 13.37
C ILE A 69 -5.94 4.64 12.50
N TYR A 70 -6.86 4.34 11.60
CA TYR A 70 -7.43 5.35 10.71
C TYR A 70 -8.20 6.43 11.50
N GLU A 71 -8.84 6.09 12.60
CA GLU A 71 -9.48 7.06 13.50
C GLU A 71 -8.45 7.96 14.21
N THR A 72 -7.24 7.49 14.49
CA THR A 72 -6.17 8.33 15.07
C THR A 72 -5.47 9.22 14.06
N PHE A 73 -5.70 9.02 12.76
CA PHE A 73 -5.11 9.84 11.72
C PHE A 73 -5.74 11.24 11.73
N GLN A 74 -4.89 12.28 11.75
CA GLN A 74 -5.31 13.68 11.86
C GLN A 74 -4.94 14.45 10.58
N PRO A 75 -5.67 14.25 9.46
CA PRO A 75 -5.38 14.89 8.17
C PRO A 75 -5.54 16.41 8.17
N ASP A 76 -6.33 16.94 9.10
CA ASP A 76 -6.62 18.37 9.28
C ASP A 76 -5.46 19.15 9.91
N ARG A 77 -4.42 18.46 10.40
CA ARG A 77 -3.24 19.08 11.02
C ARG A 77 -2.18 19.53 10.03
N VAL A 78 -2.38 19.32 8.73
CA VAL A 78 -1.53 19.88 7.68
C VAL A 78 -2.13 21.20 7.21
N ILE A 79 -1.36 22.28 7.34
CA ILE A 79 -1.81 23.63 6.96
C ILE A 79 -0.92 24.23 5.89
N LEU A 80 -1.54 24.99 4.98
CA LEU A 80 -0.84 25.91 4.10
C LEU A 80 -0.78 27.29 4.76
N SER A 81 0.38 27.93 4.67
CA SER A 81 0.59 29.28 5.17
C SER A 81 1.45 30.08 4.19
N GLY A 82 1.39 31.42 4.28
CA GLY A 82 2.26 32.29 3.50
C GLY A 82 2.08 32.18 1.98
N ILE A 83 0.84 32.00 1.51
CA ILE A 83 0.48 31.91 0.09
C ILE A 83 0.86 33.22 -0.62
N ARG A 84 1.72 33.13 -1.64
CA ARG A 84 2.25 34.28 -2.38
C ARG A 84 2.32 33.97 -3.88
N PRO A 85 1.79 34.82 -4.77
CA PRO A 85 2.06 34.70 -6.20
C PRO A 85 3.51 35.09 -6.50
N VAL A 86 4.18 34.34 -7.38
CA VAL A 86 5.51 34.64 -7.89
C VAL A 86 5.39 35.08 -9.34
N MET A 87 5.75 36.34 -9.59
CA MET A 87 5.73 36.93 -10.92
C MET A 87 7.01 36.67 -11.68
N THR A 88 6.86 36.47 -12.98
CA THR A 88 7.95 36.54 -13.95
C THR A 88 7.62 37.60 -14.99
N THR A 89 8.50 37.78 -15.98
CA THR A 89 8.33 38.74 -17.08
C THR A 89 7.03 38.58 -17.88
N GLY A 90 6.35 37.42 -17.78
CA GLY A 90 5.09 37.15 -18.48
C GLY A 90 3.82 37.23 -17.61
N GLY A 91 3.91 37.59 -16.34
CA GLY A 91 2.81 37.52 -15.36
C GLY A 91 3.09 36.49 -14.26
N ILE A 92 2.05 36.09 -13.52
CA ILE A 92 2.21 35.11 -12.44
C ILE A 92 2.49 33.74 -13.05
N ARG A 93 3.52 33.04 -12.54
CA ARG A 93 3.89 31.70 -13.02
C ARG A 93 3.91 30.64 -11.95
N PHE A 94 4.07 31.04 -10.70
CA PHE A 94 4.06 30.12 -9.58
C PHE A 94 3.26 30.72 -8.43
N ILE A 95 2.76 29.86 -7.56
CA ILE A 95 2.25 30.20 -6.25
C ILE A 95 3.17 29.52 -5.23
N GLU A 96 3.79 30.32 -4.38
CA GLU A 96 4.65 29.84 -3.30
C GLU A 96 3.82 29.75 -2.01
N PHE A 97 4.01 28.69 -1.24
CA PHE A 97 3.41 28.53 0.08
C PHE A 97 4.28 27.65 0.98
N ASP A 98 4.13 27.84 2.29
CA ASP A 98 4.77 27.05 3.34
C ASP A 98 3.77 25.98 3.83
N ILE A 99 4.15 24.70 3.71
CA ILE A 99 3.41 23.55 4.24
C ILE A 99 3.93 23.26 5.64
N ASN A 100 3.05 23.22 6.64
CA ASN A 100 3.40 22.75 7.97
C ASN A 100 2.67 21.42 8.23
N ASN A 101 3.41 20.32 8.30
CA ASN A 101 2.85 18.99 8.54
C ASN A 101 2.87 18.65 10.04
N ASN A 102 1.79 18.93 10.76
CA ASN A 102 1.62 18.46 12.14
C ASN A 102 0.84 17.13 12.24
N ALA A 103 0.59 16.45 11.12
CA ALA A 103 -0.02 15.12 11.11
C ALA A 103 1.00 14.06 11.51
N ASN A 104 0.51 12.89 11.93
CA ASN A 104 1.31 11.71 12.26
C ASN A 104 1.71 10.87 11.05
N ALA A 105 1.47 11.35 9.83
CA ALA A 105 1.90 10.72 8.58
C ALA A 105 2.65 11.72 7.71
N ARG A 106 3.57 11.20 6.89
CA ARG A 106 4.26 12.00 5.90
C ARG A 106 3.31 12.36 4.76
N VAL A 107 3.33 13.64 4.38
CA VAL A 107 2.71 14.08 3.13
C VAL A 107 3.68 13.73 2.01
N TYR A 108 3.21 13.04 0.98
CA TYR A 108 4.03 12.69 -0.20
C TYR A 108 3.58 13.41 -1.47
N ARG A 109 2.33 13.88 -1.50
CA ARG A 109 1.81 14.69 -2.58
C ARG A 109 0.96 15.80 -2.00
N VAL A 110 1.21 17.00 -2.49
CA VAL A 110 0.43 18.19 -2.19
C VAL A 110 -0.16 18.63 -3.50
N SER A 111 -1.47 18.82 -3.52
CA SER A 111 -2.23 19.46 -4.59
C SER A 111 -2.89 20.70 -4.00
N ALA A 112 -3.06 21.79 -4.75
CA ALA A 112 -3.76 22.97 -4.23
C ALA A 112 -4.62 23.60 -5.32
N THR A 113 -5.88 23.87 -5.00
CA THR A 113 -6.78 24.63 -5.87
C THR A 113 -6.73 26.09 -5.48
N CYS A 114 -6.13 26.92 -6.34
CA CYS A 114 -6.02 28.34 -6.09
C CYS A 114 -7.09 29.14 -6.86
N MET A 115 -7.82 29.98 -6.13
CA MET A 115 -8.85 30.88 -6.64
C MET A 115 -8.41 32.33 -6.44
N TYR A 116 -8.72 33.17 -7.41
CA TYR A 116 -8.51 34.61 -7.36
C TYR A 116 -9.75 35.32 -7.88
N GLU A 117 -10.27 36.25 -7.09
CA GLU A 117 -11.37 37.14 -7.46
C GLU A 117 -10.78 38.51 -7.78
N PRO A 118 -10.69 38.90 -9.07
CA PRO A 118 -10.29 40.27 -9.44
C PRO A 118 -11.36 41.26 -8.98
N GLU A 119 -10.94 42.45 -8.52
CA GLU A 119 -11.85 43.54 -8.16
C GLU A 119 -12.66 44.06 -9.39
N GLU A 120 -12.32 43.67 -10.63
CA GLU A 120 -12.81 44.27 -11.89
C GLU A 120 -13.71 43.36 -12.77
N LEU A 121 -14.31 42.29 -12.27
CA LEU A 121 -15.30 41.50 -13.04
C LEU A 121 -16.71 41.58 -12.44
N GLU A 122 -17.46 42.62 -12.85
CA GLU A 122 -18.93 42.70 -12.75
C GLU A 122 -19.65 41.78 -13.76
N ASP A 123 -18.94 41.15 -14.70
CA ASP A 123 -19.53 40.27 -15.72
C ASP A 123 -19.56 38.79 -15.29
N GLU A 124 -20.77 38.24 -15.19
CA GLU A 124 -21.08 36.90 -14.67
C GLU A 124 -20.52 35.73 -15.50
N GLU A 125 -20.10 35.97 -16.74
CA GLU A 125 -19.76 34.90 -17.71
C GLU A 125 -18.38 34.25 -17.44
N TYR A 126 -17.48 34.94 -16.73
CA TYR A 126 -16.13 34.45 -16.42
C TYR A 126 -16.00 33.75 -15.04
N LYS A 127 -17.06 33.75 -14.22
CA LYS A 127 -17.07 33.10 -12.88
C LYS A 127 -16.83 31.59 -12.92
N SER A 128 -17.04 30.94 -14.07
CA SER A 128 -16.97 29.48 -14.23
C SER A 128 -15.57 28.93 -14.49
N ALA A 129 -14.60 29.78 -14.84
CA ALA A 129 -13.20 29.38 -15.07
C ALA A 129 -12.45 29.20 -13.73
N ARG A 130 -12.97 28.30 -12.89
CA ARG A 130 -12.29 27.82 -11.68
C ARG A 130 -11.00 27.14 -12.13
N VAL A 131 -9.88 27.77 -11.79
CA VAL A 131 -8.55 27.38 -12.26
C VAL A 131 -8.11 26.10 -11.55
N TYR A 132 -8.20 24.99 -12.27
CA TYR A 132 -7.59 23.72 -11.88
C TYR A 132 -6.09 23.84 -12.03
N THR A 133 -5.36 23.73 -10.93
CA THR A 133 -3.93 23.45 -11.02
C THR A 133 -3.56 22.39 -10.00
N GLU A 134 -3.86 21.14 -10.35
CA GLU A 134 -3.38 20.00 -9.57
C GLU A 134 -1.90 19.76 -9.91
N HIS A 135 -1.00 20.35 -9.12
CA HIS A 135 0.42 20.04 -9.22
C HIS A 135 0.81 19.15 -8.07
N ALA A 136 1.12 17.90 -8.38
CA ALA A 136 1.72 16.97 -7.44
C ALA A 136 3.16 17.40 -7.15
N TYR A 137 3.37 18.16 -6.08
CA TYR A 137 4.75 18.35 -5.62
C TYR A 137 5.17 17.11 -4.84
N ALA A 138 6.06 16.37 -5.48
CA ALA A 138 6.44 15.05 -5.05
C ALA A 138 7.60 15.21 -4.04
N GLU A 139 7.23 15.47 -2.79
CA GLU A 139 8.19 15.65 -1.70
C GLU A 139 7.72 15.00 -0.41
N HIS A 140 8.68 14.45 0.32
CA HIS A 140 8.50 13.91 1.65
C HIS A 140 8.52 15.05 2.68
N VAL A 141 7.35 15.53 3.11
CA VAL A 141 7.24 16.43 4.27
C VAL A 141 6.98 15.57 5.49
N LYS A 142 8.00 15.36 6.33
CA LYS A 142 7.90 14.50 7.51
C LYS A 142 6.94 15.08 8.55
N PRO A 143 6.40 14.24 9.46
CA PRO A 143 5.73 14.75 10.66
C PRO A 143 6.59 15.77 11.41
N GLY A 144 6.01 16.92 11.74
CA GLY A 144 6.65 18.05 12.40
C GLY A 144 7.51 18.95 11.49
N GLU A 145 7.60 18.66 10.19
CA GLU A 145 8.39 19.44 9.25
C GLU A 145 7.58 20.62 8.67
N THR A 146 8.22 21.78 8.55
CA THR A 146 7.70 22.89 7.74
C THR A 146 8.57 23.05 6.50
N LYS A 147 7.92 23.11 5.34
CA LYS A 147 8.62 23.18 4.05
C LYS A 147 7.98 24.16 3.08
N ARG A 148 8.81 24.95 2.42
CA ARG A 148 8.40 25.86 1.37
C ARG A 148 8.33 25.16 0.02
N VAL A 149 7.22 25.33 -0.68
CA VAL A 149 7.00 24.74 -2.00
C VAL A 149 6.52 25.79 -3.00
N ARG A 150 6.77 25.53 -4.28
CA ARG A 150 6.35 26.38 -5.40
C ARG A 150 5.49 25.56 -6.35
N LEU A 151 4.24 25.97 -6.49
CA LEU A 151 3.27 25.36 -7.37
C LEU A 151 3.25 26.14 -8.70
N PRO A 152 3.70 25.56 -9.83
CA PRO A 152 3.56 26.21 -11.13
C PRO A 152 2.08 26.47 -11.46
N LEU A 153 1.83 27.37 -12.41
CA LEU A 153 0.48 27.61 -12.94
C LEU A 153 0.37 27.01 -14.33
N GLN A 154 -0.77 26.37 -14.62
CA GLN A 154 -1.05 25.85 -15.95
C GLN A 154 -0.97 27.01 -16.97
N PRO A 155 -0.26 26.82 -18.11
CA PRO A 155 -0.24 27.80 -19.19
C PRO A 155 -1.67 28.17 -19.60
N ASP A 156 -1.91 29.45 -19.89
CA ASP A 156 -3.23 29.99 -20.26
C ASP A 156 -4.32 29.97 -19.16
N SER A 157 -4.02 29.50 -17.95
CA SER A 157 -4.94 29.68 -16.82
C SER A 157 -5.19 31.15 -16.51
N TYR A 158 -6.33 31.45 -15.90
CA TYR A 158 -6.69 32.83 -15.55
C TYR A 158 -5.61 33.50 -14.66
N LEU A 159 -5.13 32.77 -13.64
CA LEU A 159 -4.02 33.21 -12.79
C LEU A 159 -2.72 33.45 -13.58
N TRP A 160 -2.43 32.63 -14.60
CA TRP A 160 -1.26 32.79 -15.47
C TRP A 160 -1.32 34.07 -16.33
N ARG A 161 -2.53 34.55 -16.64
CA ARG A 161 -2.76 35.80 -17.39
C ARG A 161 -2.82 37.04 -16.50
N ALA A 162 -2.93 36.87 -15.18
CA ALA A 162 -2.96 37.99 -14.25
C ALA A 162 -1.61 38.72 -14.23
N LYS A 163 -1.67 40.06 -14.32
CA LYS A 163 -0.50 40.95 -14.38
C LYS A 163 -0.24 41.74 -13.09
N SER A 164 -1.09 41.58 -12.07
CA SER A 164 -1.00 42.32 -10.82
C SER A 164 -0.31 41.49 -9.74
N GLU A 165 0.66 42.11 -9.04
CA GLU A 165 1.27 41.56 -7.81
C GLU A 165 0.31 41.63 -6.62
N ASN A 166 -0.63 42.58 -6.64
CA ASN A 166 -1.62 42.79 -5.59
C ASN A 166 -2.90 42.00 -5.90
N LEU A 167 -2.79 40.67 -5.95
CA LEU A 167 -3.95 39.79 -5.99
C LEU A 167 -4.64 39.80 -4.62
N LYS A 168 -5.49 40.80 -4.35
CA LYS A 168 -6.40 40.74 -3.21
C LYS A 168 -7.34 39.54 -3.40
N GLY A 169 -7.48 38.70 -2.38
CA GLY A 169 -8.38 37.55 -2.43
C GLY A 169 -7.83 36.27 -3.06
N LEU A 170 -6.51 36.16 -3.28
CA LEU A 170 -5.91 34.85 -3.62
C LEU A 170 -6.11 33.87 -2.46
N ARG A 171 -6.83 32.77 -2.72
CA ARG A 171 -7.08 31.68 -1.77
C ARG A 171 -6.64 30.37 -2.39
N CYS A 172 -5.93 29.53 -1.65
CA CYS A 172 -5.58 28.19 -2.10
C CYS A 172 -6.14 27.15 -1.14
N GLU A 173 -6.93 26.22 -1.65
CA GLU A 173 -7.48 25.09 -0.93
C GLU A 173 -6.56 23.87 -1.15
N PRO A 174 -5.84 23.41 -0.12
CA PRO A 174 -4.98 22.25 -0.27
C PRO A 174 -5.76 20.94 -0.33
N ARG A 175 -5.15 19.97 -1.00
CA ARG A 175 -5.42 18.54 -0.89
C ARG A 175 -4.09 17.82 -0.69
N PHE A 176 -4.01 16.98 0.33
CA PHE A 176 -2.79 16.26 0.67
C PHE A 176 -3.02 14.76 0.52
N ASP A 177 -2.07 14.06 -0.09
CA ASP A 177 -2.01 12.61 -0.03
C ASP A 177 -0.89 12.17 0.93
N TYR A 178 -1.21 11.16 1.74
CA TYR A 178 -0.43 10.74 2.90
C TYR A 178 0.10 9.33 2.75
N GLU A 179 1.34 9.13 3.18
CA GLU A 179 1.97 7.82 3.09
C GLU A 179 1.33 6.92 4.13
N VAL A 180 0.42 6.06 3.67
CA VAL A 180 -0.39 5.22 4.54
C VAL A 180 0.51 4.31 5.36
N SER A 181 1.62 3.82 4.81
CA SER A 181 2.56 2.96 5.55
C SER A 181 3.11 3.62 6.82
N ASP A 182 3.20 4.96 6.87
CA ASP A 182 3.68 5.69 8.05
C ASP A 182 2.71 5.58 9.22
N LEU A 183 1.40 5.45 8.96
CA LEU A 183 0.38 5.21 9.99
C LEU A 183 0.49 3.82 10.64
N PHE A 184 1.14 2.87 9.97
CA PHE A 184 1.22 1.47 10.40
C PHE A 184 2.62 1.05 10.92
N GLN A 185 3.53 2.00 11.18
CA GLN A 185 4.93 1.71 11.60
C GLN A 185 5.08 1.07 13.00
N GLY A 186 4.00 1.00 13.80
CA GLY A 186 3.97 0.40 15.14
C GLY A 186 3.80 -1.13 15.17
N ASP A 187 3.12 -1.66 16.20
CA ASP A 187 2.87 -3.11 16.41
C ASP A 187 2.01 -3.78 15.31
N MET A 188 1.54 -2.97 14.35
CA MET A 188 0.65 -3.35 13.26
C MET A 188 1.39 -3.72 11.96
N LYS A 189 2.66 -4.13 12.09
CA LYS A 189 3.49 -4.82 11.10
C LYS A 189 2.92 -6.19 10.62
N LYS A 190 1.61 -6.43 10.69
CA LYS A 190 0.97 -7.69 10.22
C LYS A 190 0.09 -7.50 8.98
N TRP A 191 -0.18 -6.25 8.61
CA TRP A 191 -1.28 -5.89 7.70
C TRP A 191 -0.88 -5.71 6.25
N ARG A 192 0.17 -4.92 6.04
CA ARG A 192 0.71 -4.68 4.72
C ARG A 192 2.18 -5.00 4.73
N LEU A 193 2.62 -5.69 3.69
CA LEU A 193 4.01 -6.07 3.57
C LEU A 193 4.89 -4.86 3.26
N ASP A 194 4.33 -3.85 2.57
CA ASP A 194 5.00 -2.59 2.29
C ASP A 194 5.30 -1.75 3.55
N SER A 195 4.42 -1.76 4.56
CA SER A 195 4.68 -1.11 5.86
C SER A 195 5.66 -1.88 6.74
N GLN A 196 6.02 -3.11 6.36
CA GLN A 196 7.03 -3.94 7.04
C GLN A 196 8.41 -3.87 6.38
N VAL A 197 8.51 -3.25 5.20
CA VAL A 197 9.79 -2.96 4.57
C VAL A 197 10.12 -1.51 4.85
N ASP A 198 11.24 -1.26 5.53
CA ASP A 198 11.76 0.11 5.62
C ASP A 198 12.49 0.44 4.32
N VAL A 199 12.07 1.53 3.69
CA VAL A 199 12.48 1.89 2.34
C VAL A 199 13.04 3.31 2.36
N ILE A 200 14.35 3.41 2.17
CA ILE A 200 15.01 4.69 1.98
C ILE A 200 15.43 4.76 0.53
N LEU A 201 14.60 5.37 -0.33
CA LEU A 201 14.93 5.65 -1.73
C LEU A 201 15.32 7.11 -1.89
N ASN A 202 16.50 7.31 -2.45
CA ASN A 202 16.87 8.55 -3.11
C ASN A 202 16.59 8.40 -4.60
N HIS A 203 16.18 9.48 -5.25
CA HIS A 203 16.04 9.53 -6.70
C HIS A 203 17.25 10.27 -7.29
N VAL A 204 17.72 9.81 -8.43
CA VAL A 204 18.83 10.41 -9.18
C VAL A 204 18.36 10.64 -10.61
N ILE A 205 18.52 11.87 -11.08
CA ILE A 205 18.26 12.24 -12.47
C ILE A 205 19.59 12.20 -13.21
N THR A 206 19.78 11.19 -14.05
CA THR A 206 21.03 11.02 -14.80
C THR A 206 20.81 11.41 -16.26
N PRO A 207 21.46 12.46 -16.78
CA PRO A 207 21.35 12.80 -18.20
C PRO A 207 21.95 11.69 -19.06
N ARG A 208 21.30 11.36 -20.16
CA ARG A 208 21.81 10.34 -21.09
C ARG A 208 22.91 10.95 -21.95
N LYS A 209 24.15 10.56 -21.69
CA LYS A 209 25.37 11.22 -22.21
C LYS A 209 25.51 11.34 -23.73
N ASN A 210 24.63 10.73 -24.55
CA ASN A 210 24.75 10.73 -26.01
C ASN A 210 23.49 11.15 -26.79
N TRP A 211 22.31 11.38 -26.18
CA TRP A 211 21.03 11.55 -26.92
C TRP A 211 20.19 12.77 -26.46
N GLY A 212 20.73 13.99 -26.59
CA GLY A 212 19.94 15.22 -26.43
C GLY A 212 19.27 15.39 -25.05
N ASN A 213 18.01 15.85 -25.03
CA ASN A 213 17.23 16.17 -23.81
C ASN A 213 16.64 14.93 -23.08
N ARG A 214 17.20 13.74 -23.26
CA ARG A 214 16.71 12.52 -22.59
C ARG A 214 17.37 12.31 -21.23
N HIS A 215 16.56 12.01 -20.22
CA HIS A 215 16.99 11.78 -18.85
C HIS A 215 16.51 10.42 -18.34
N PHE A 216 17.37 9.74 -17.59
CA PHE A 216 16.98 8.55 -16.84
C PHE A 216 16.54 8.95 -15.44
N VAL A 217 15.43 8.36 -15.03
CA VAL A 217 14.96 8.40 -13.65
C VAL A 217 15.39 7.11 -12.98
N GLU A 218 16.31 7.25 -12.04
CA GLU A 218 16.89 6.13 -11.31
C GLU A 218 16.60 6.28 -9.82
N VAL A 219 16.44 5.14 -9.15
CA VAL A 219 16.32 5.05 -7.71
C VAL A 219 17.57 4.40 -7.15
N GLN A 220 18.03 4.92 -6.01
CA GLN A 220 19.16 4.40 -5.28
C GLN A 220 18.86 4.47 -3.79
N GLY A 221 19.16 3.40 -3.06
CA GLY A 221 18.76 3.35 -1.67
C GLY A 221 19.00 2.02 -0.99
N HIS A 222 18.27 1.83 0.09
CA HIS A 222 18.27 0.61 0.88
C HIS A 222 16.84 0.15 1.15
N LEU A 223 16.65 -1.17 1.08
CA LEU A 223 15.43 -1.85 1.51
C LEU A 223 15.79 -2.74 2.68
N THR A 224 15.16 -2.54 3.83
CA THR A 224 15.30 -3.39 5.01
C THR A 224 14.01 -4.16 5.21
N ASN A 225 14.08 -5.49 5.17
CA ASN A 225 12.93 -6.33 5.40
C ASN A 225 12.73 -6.57 6.90
N ASN A 226 11.80 -5.84 7.52
CA ASN A 226 11.42 -6.06 8.92
C ASN A 226 10.25 -7.05 9.05
N SER A 227 9.80 -7.67 7.96
CA SER A 227 8.76 -8.70 7.97
C SER A 227 9.30 -10.07 8.36
N LYS A 228 8.40 -11.01 8.66
CA LYS A 228 8.74 -12.42 8.93
C LYS A 228 8.85 -13.27 7.66
N VAL A 229 8.58 -12.70 6.49
CA VAL A 229 8.55 -13.42 5.21
C VAL A 229 9.63 -12.90 4.27
N THR A 230 10.01 -13.69 3.28
CA THR A 230 10.98 -13.27 2.26
C THR A 230 10.30 -12.38 1.22
N ILE A 231 10.90 -11.24 0.90
CA ILE A 231 10.38 -10.33 -0.13
C ILE A 231 10.93 -10.73 -1.50
N GLY A 232 10.03 -11.02 -2.43
CA GLY A 232 10.37 -11.40 -3.80
C GLY A 232 10.32 -10.25 -4.78
N THR A 233 9.35 -9.36 -4.59
CA THR A 233 9.06 -8.28 -5.53
C THR A 233 8.74 -6.98 -4.82
N VAL A 234 9.25 -5.88 -5.35
CA VAL A 234 8.91 -4.52 -4.93
C VAL A 234 8.50 -3.73 -6.16
N ASN A 235 7.39 -3.00 -6.08
CA ASN A 235 6.95 -2.06 -7.10
C ASN A 235 7.34 -0.65 -6.67
N VAL A 236 8.11 0.03 -7.53
CA VAL A 236 8.49 1.42 -7.33
C VAL A 236 7.72 2.29 -8.30
N LEU A 237 7.00 3.27 -7.76
CA LEU A 237 6.35 4.33 -8.52
C LEU A 237 7.19 5.60 -8.42
N CYS A 238 7.57 6.16 -9.56
CA CYS A 238 8.21 7.46 -9.66
C CYS A 238 7.29 8.47 -10.35
N ASP A 239 6.94 9.53 -9.64
CA ASP A 239 6.25 10.69 -10.19
C ASP A 239 7.30 11.71 -10.66
N VAL A 240 7.23 12.13 -11.93
CA VAL A 240 8.23 12.95 -12.60
C VAL A 240 7.57 14.24 -13.10
N THR A 241 8.07 15.39 -12.63
CA THR A 241 7.49 16.70 -12.98
C THR A 241 8.36 17.42 -14.00
N ASN A 242 7.75 17.95 -15.05
CA ASN A 242 8.43 18.77 -16.06
C ASN A 242 8.46 20.26 -15.69
N ASP A 243 9.16 21.07 -16.48
CA ASP A 243 9.32 22.52 -16.29
C ASP A 243 8.01 23.31 -16.40
N ALA A 244 7.03 22.77 -17.12
CA ALA A 244 5.66 23.30 -17.16
C ALA A 244 4.79 22.86 -15.95
N GLY A 245 5.33 22.03 -15.05
CA GLY A 245 4.64 21.57 -13.84
C GLY A 245 3.79 20.31 -14.00
N PHE A 246 3.68 19.75 -15.20
CA PHE A 246 2.93 18.51 -15.40
C PHE A 246 3.70 17.33 -14.82
N THR A 247 2.99 16.44 -14.15
CA THR A 247 3.56 15.27 -13.46
C THR A 247 3.10 13.98 -14.13
N ASP A 248 4.05 13.17 -14.57
CA ASP A 248 3.84 11.86 -15.16
C ASP A 248 4.23 10.76 -14.14
N SER A 249 3.38 9.76 -13.98
CA SER A 249 3.64 8.63 -13.08
C SER A 249 4.22 7.43 -13.83
N HIS A 250 5.35 6.90 -13.35
CA HIS A 250 6.04 5.77 -13.93
C HIS A 250 6.29 4.67 -12.90
N ALA A 251 5.73 3.48 -13.13
CA ALA A 251 5.92 2.33 -12.25
C ALA A 251 6.94 1.35 -12.81
N LYS A 252 7.73 0.73 -11.93
CA LYS A 252 8.59 -0.40 -12.26
C LYS A 252 8.57 -1.46 -11.18
N HIS A 253 8.35 -2.69 -11.64
CA HIS A 253 8.46 -3.89 -10.83
C HIS A 253 9.90 -4.38 -10.78
N TYR A 254 10.43 -4.53 -9.57
CA TYR A 254 11.70 -5.14 -9.27
C TYR A 254 11.44 -6.53 -8.72
N ASN A 255 11.68 -7.54 -9.56
CA ASN A 255 11.45 -8.95 -9.23
C ASN A 255 12.75 -9.60 -8.76
N LYS A 256 12.63 -10.76 -8.11
CA LYS A 256 13.74 -11.63 -7.68
C LYS A 256 14.68 -10.97 -6.65
N LEU A 257 14.14 -10.15 -5.75
CA LEU A 257 14.93 -9.46 -4.72
C LEU A 257 15.44 -10.43 -3.63
N ASN A 258 14.71 -11.52 -3.35
CA ASN A 258 15.04 -12.57 -2.37
C ASN A 258 15.55 -12.00 -1.02
N LEU A 259 14.92 -10.93 -0.54
CA LEU A 259 15.34 -10.22 0.66
C LEU A 259 14.78 -10.91 1.90
N LYS A 260 15.64 -11.51 2.71
CA LYS A 260 15.22 -12.33 3.87
C LYS A 260 14.79 -11.48 5.07
N PRO A 261 14.02 -12.06 6.02
CA PRO A 261 13.69 -11.38 7.27
C PRO A 261 14.92 -10.83 8.00
N GLY A 262 14.87 -9.56 8.37
CA GLY A 262 15.95 -8.82 9.05
C GLY A 262 17.09 -8.37 8.15
N GLU A 263 17.06 -8.66 6.85
CA GLU A 263 18.12 -8.30 5.92
C GLU A 263 17.90 -6.90 5.34
N THR A 264 19.01 -6.18 5.12
CA THR A 264 19.04 -4.93 4.36
C THR A 264 19.79 -5.17 3.05
N MET A 265 19.15 -4.87 1.93
CA MET A 265 19.80 -4.86 0.62
C MET A 265 19.98 -3.44 0.10
N ARG A 266 21.06 -3.22 -0.65
CA ARG A 266 21.15 -2.06 -1.52
C ARG A 266 20.17 -2.22 -2.67
N PHE A 267 19.50 -1.15 -3.02
CA PHE A 267 18.50 -1.11 -4.07
C PHE A 267 18.83 0.00 -5.05
N ASP A 268 19.19 -0.38 -6.26
CA ASP A 268 19.51 0.53 -7.34
C ASP A 268 18.86 0.08 -8.64
N GLY A 269 18.29 1.03 -9.37
CA GLY A 269 17.59 0.68 -10.59
C GLY A 269 17.01 1.86 -11.36
N ARG A 270 17.00 1.71 -12.68
CA ARG A 270 16.30 2.65 -13.58
C ARG A 270 14.81 2.37 -13.59
N VAL A 271 13.98 3.36 -13.32
CA VAL A 271 12.52 3.24 -13.39
C VAL A 271 12.01 3.56 -14.79
N THR A 272 12.42 4.69 -15.36
CA THR A 272 11.93 5.14 -16.67
C THR A 272 12.97 6.00 -17.42
N GLU A 273 12.67 6.32 -18.68
CA GLU A 273 13.35 7.31 -19.51
C GLU A 273 12.33 8.39 -19.91
N VAL A 274 12.69 9.66 -19.70
CA VAL A 274 11.87 10.82 -20.08
C VAL A 274 12.58 11.66 -21.15
N THR A 275 11.81 12.31 -22.01
CA THR A 275 12.31 13.10 -23.17
C THR A 275 12.49 14.58 -22.86
N TYR A 276 12.24 15.00 -21.62
CA TYR A 276 12.40 16.35 -21.10
C TYR A 276 13.30 16.33 -19.87
N LYS A 277 13.84 17.50 -19.49
CA LYS A 277 14.59 17.66 -18.24
C LYS A 277 13.60 17.76 -17.07
N PRO A 278 13.56 16.78 -16.15
CA PRO A 278 12.66 16.86 -15.01
C PRO A 278 13.13 17.93 -14.03
N VAL A 279 12.19 18.66 -13.44
CA VAL A 279 12.44 19.66 -12.39
C VAL A 279 12.22 19.10 -11.00
N ALA A 280 11.39 18.06 -10.88
CA ALA A 280 11.21 17.30 -9.65
C ALA A 280 10.99 15.82 -9.99
N THR A 281 11.32 14.94 -9.05
CA THR A 281 11.08 13.50 -9.17
C THR A 281 10.90 12.94 -7.77
N LEU A 282 9.90 12.09 -7.56
CA LEU A 282 9.73 11.36 -6.31
C LEU A 282 9.48 9.91 -6.61
N CYS A 283 10.28 9.05 -6.02
CA CYS A 283 10.12 7.63 -6.15
C CYS A 283 9.77 7.00 -4.81
N ARG A 284 8.79 6.10 -4.81
CA ARG A 284 8.31 5.42 -3.62
C ARG A 284 7.98 3.97 -3.91
N VAL A 285 7.97 3.16 -2.87
CA VAL A 285 7.44 1.82 -2.96
C VAL A 285 5.92 1.90 -2.85
N ASN A 286 5.23 1.40 -3.87
CA ASN A 286 3.77 1.36 -3.92
C ASN A 286 3.22 -0.09 -3.83
N GLY A 287 4.11 -1.06 -3.59
CA GLY A 287 3.70 -2.44 -3.41
C GLY A 287 4.88 -3.34 -3.11
N VAL A 288 4.66 -4.32 -2.26
CA VAL A 288 5.64 -5.34 -1.89
C VAL A 288 4.95 -6.70 -1.89
N HIS A 289 5.58 -7.70 -2.50
CA HIS A 289 5.06 -9.05 -2.59
C HIS A 289 6.11 -10.07 -2.15
N THR A 290 5.65 -11.18 -1.59
CA THR A 290 6.48 -12.33 -1.21
C THR A 290 7.01 -13.05 -2.45
N THR A 291 7.97 -13.95 -2.26
CA THR A 291 8.53 -14.83 -3.31
C THR A 291 7.58 -15.94 -3.78
N ASP A 292 6.30 -15.92 -3.40
CA ASP A 292 5.34 -17.00 -3.73
C ASP A 292 4.84 -16.93 -5.19
#